data_AF-A0A9P7NP00-F1
#
_entry.id   AF-A0A9P7NP00-F1
#
_cell.length_a   1.000
_cell.length_b   1.000
_cell.length_c   1.000
_cell.angle_alpha   90.00
_cell.angle_beta   90.00
_cell.angle_gamma   90.00
#
_symmetry.space_group_name_H-M   'P 1'
#
loop_
_entity.id
_entity.type
_entity.pdbx_description
1 polymer ?
#
loop_
_entity_poly.entity_id
_entity_poly.type
_entity_poly.pdbx_seq_one_letter_code
_entity_poly.pdbx_strand_id
1 'polypeptide(L)'
;MDMYLPCAQYELIPVRSPDQITDRLDRLIQEIRQTWHRPAMHPSDPSRPVPGDVLIVAHGHILRALAMRWVGKSLQDGPAFLLEAGGVGTLSYEHYNLEEPAILLGSAFAVHVPEG
;
A
#
# COMPACT_ATOMS: atom_id res chain seq x y z
N MET A 1 33.85 -8.49 42.22
CA MET A 1 32.70 -9.18 42.82
C MET A 1 31.52 -8.85 41.94
N ASP A 2 31.27 -9.76 41.00
CA ASP A 2 30.27 -9.63 39.94
C ASP A 2 28.88 -9.53 40.53
N MET A 3 28.15 -8.48 40.16
CA MET A 3 26.72 -8.38 40.43
C MET A 3 26.01 -8.31 39.08
N TYR A 4 25.73 -9.50 38.56
CA TYR A 4 24.82 -9.77 37.46
C TYR A 4 23.49 -9.08 37.74
N LEU A 5 23.19 -7.99 37.03
CA LEU A 5 21.82 -7.53 36.86
C LEU A 5 21.24 -8.29 35.66
N PRO A 6 20.16 -9.09 35.83
CA PRO A 6 19.58 -9.80 34.71
C PRO A 6 18.95 -8.81 33.73
N CYS A 7 19.30 -8.96 32.46
CA CYS A 7 18.71 -8.28 31.30
C CYS A 7 17.26 -8.79 31.06
N ALA A 8 16.40 -8.64 32.06
CA ALA A 8 15.03 -9.18 32.07
C ALA A 8 14.00 -8.05 32.20
N GLN A 9 14.14 -7.00 31.37
CA GLN A 9 13.06 -6.04 31.08
C GLN A 9 13.08 -5.63 29.60
N TYR A 10 13.21 -6.61 28.70
CA TYR A 10 12.63 -6.45 27.37
C TYR A 10 11.20 -6.99 27.48
N GLU A 11 10.26 -6.11 27.83
CA GLU A 11 8.87 -6.34 27.43
C GLU A 11 8.90 -6.58 25.93
N LEU A 12 8.55 -7.81 25.54
CA LEU A 12 8.36 -8.22 24.17
C LEU A 12 7.33 -7.27 23.56
N ILE A 13 7.78 -6.26 22.83
CA ILE A 13 6.91 -5.48 21.94
C ILE A 13 6.34 -6.55 21.00
N PRO A 14 5.03 -6.86 21.03
CA PRO A 14 4.51 -7.87 20.15
C PRO A 14 4.74 -7.38 18.73
N VAL A 15 5.63 -8.06 18.00
CA VAL A 15 5.68 -7.96 16.55
C VAL A 15 4.25 -8.17 16.09
N ARG A 16 3.66 -7.14 15.45
CA ARG A 16 2.25 -7.17 15.05
C ARG A 16 1.93 -8.47 14.32
N SER A 17 0.81 -9.10 14.67
CA SER A 17 0.39 -10.31 13.98
C SER A 17 0.09 -10.01 12.51
N PRO A 18 0.19 -11.01 11.62
CA PRO A 18 -0.20 -10.86 10.21
C PRO A 18 -1.63 -10.32 10.05
N ASP A 19 -2.56 -10.70 10.93
CA ASP A 19 -3.95 -10.24 10.91
C ASP A 19 -4.04 -8.74 11.24
N GLN A 20 -3.32 -8.26 12.26
CA GLN A 20 -3.27 -6.84 12.59
C GLN A 20 -2.68 -5.99 11.46
N ILE A 21 -1.74 -6.55 10.69
CA ILE A 21 -1.18 -5.87 9.50
C ILE A 21 -2.22 -5.86 8.38
N THR A 22 -2.88 -6.99 8.14
CA THR A 22 -3.97 -7.13 7.16
C THR A 22 -5.07 -6.11 7.40
N ASP A 23 -5.63 -6.06 8.61
CA ASP A 23 -6.74 -5.15 8.95
C ASP A 23 -6.37 -3.67 8.77
N ARG A 24 -5.11 -3.32 9.00
CA ARG A 24 -4.63 -1.94 8.83
C ARG A 24 -4.45 -1.59 7.36
N LEU A 25 -3.91 -2.51 6.57
CA LEU A 25 -3.73 -2.30 5.14
C LEU A 25 -5.08 -2.26 4.43
N ASP A 26 -6.00 -3.16 4.77
CA ASP A 26 -7.32 -3.22 4.15
C ASP A 26 -8.12 -1.95 4.44
N ARG A 27 -8.06 -1.41 5.67
CA ARG A 27 -8.65 -0.11 5.99
C ARG A 27 -8.03 1.03 5.20
N LEU A 28 -6.71 1.06 5.08
CA LEU A 28 -6.02 2.09 4.30
C LEU A 28 -6.39 2.01 2.81
N ILE A 29 -6.45 0.80 2.24
CA ILE A 29 -6.86 0.58 0.85
C ILE A 29 -8.29 1.07 0.63
N GLN A 30 -9.20 0.74 1.54
CA GLN A 30 -10.59 1.22 1.49
C GLN A 30 -10.66 2.74 1.55
N GLU A 31 -9.93 3.36 2.47
CA GLU A 31 -9.87 4.82 2.60
C GLU A 31 -9.38 5.48 1.31
N ILE A 32 -8.30 4.97 0.71
CA ILE A 32 -7.75 5.46 -0.56
C ILE A 32 -8.80 5.36 -1.68
N ARG A 33 -9.43 4.18 -1.82
CA ARG A 33 -10.43 3.91 -2.85
C ARG A 33 -11.64 4.84 -2.74
N GLN A 34 -12.14 5.06 -1.53
CA GLN A 34 -13.36 5.84 -1.32
C GLN A 34 -13.11 7.34 -1.39
N THR A 35 -12.00 7.80 -0.81
CA THR A 35 -11.75 9.23 -0.63
C THR A 35 -11.16 9.85 -1.89
N TRP A 36 -10.25 9.15 -2.57
CA TRP A 36 -9.47 9.73 -3.67
C TRP A 36 -9.83 9.12 -5.02
N HIS A 37 -9.91 7.80 -5.13
CA HIS A 37 -10.09 7.16 -6.43
C HIS A 37 -11.53 7.19 -6.96
N ARG A 38 -12.53 6.93 -6.10
CA ARG A 38 -13.94 6.93 -6.51
C ARG A 38 -14.39 8.28 -7.08
N PRO A 39 -14.09 9.44 -6.46
CA PRO A 39 -14.43 10.73 -7.04
C PRO A 39 -13.65 11.05 -8.32
N ALA A 40 -12.41 10.54 -8.44
CA ALA A 40 -11.59 10.74 -9.64
C ALA A 40 -12.04 9.88 -10.83
N MET A 41 -12.56 8.67 -10.59
CA MET A 41 -13.11 7.79 -11.63
C MET A 41 -14.50 8.20 -12.11
N HIS A 42 -15.30 8.75 -11.21
CA HIS A 42 -16.65 9.21 -11.52
C HIS A 42 -16.80 10.67 -11.09
N PRO A 43 -16.15 11.61 -11.80
CA PRO A 43 -16.24 13.02 -11.47
C PRO A 43 -17.68 13.50 -11.64
N SER A 44 -18.17 14.25 -10.67
CA SER A 44 -19.51 14.87 -10.74
C SER A 44 -19.62 15.91 -11.86
N ASP A 45 -18.48 16.48 -12.27
CA ASP A 45 -18.37 17.44 -13.38
C ASP A 45 -17.22 17.01 -14.31
N PRO A 46 -17.52 16.53 -15.53
CA PRO A 46 -16.50 16.11 -16.50
C PRO A 46 -15.53 17.22 -16.93
N SER A 47 -15.91 18.49 -16.78
CA SER A 47 -15.04 19.63 -17.11
C SER A 47 -14.02 19.94 -16.02
N ARG A 48 -14.15 19.30 -14.85
CA ARG A 48 -13.30 19.51 -13.69
C ARG A 48 -12.70 18.18 -13.22
N PRO A 49 -11.62 17.70 -13.86
CA PRO A 49 -10.94 16.48 -13.42
C PRO A 49 -10.48 16.62 -11.96
N VAL A 50 -10.74 15.58 -11.17
CA VAL A 50 -10.32 15.50 -9.77
C VAL A 50 -9.04 14.65 -9.71
N PRO A 51 -7.96 15.12 -9.06
CA PRO A 51 -6.74 14.33 -8.93
C PRO A 51 -7.01 13.06 -8.11
N GLY A 52 -6.66 11.90 -8.67
CA GLY A 52 -6.84 10.59 -8.04
C GLY A 52 -5.54 9.93 -7.59
N ASP A 53 -4.37 10.45 -7.95
CA ASP A 53 -3.09 9.81 -7.65
C ASP A 53 -2.70 10.00 -6.17
N VAL A 54 -2.34 8.89 -5.51
CA VAL A 54 -1.93 8.87 -4.10
C VAL A 54 -0.50 8.33 -3.97
N LEU A 55 0.41 9.14 -3.41
CA LEU A 55 1.78 8.73 -3.12
C LEU A 55 1.90 8.19 -1.68
N ILE A 56 2.40 6.97 -1.54
CA ILE A 56 2.64 6.32 -0.23
C ILE A 56 4.13 6.14 -0.03
N VAL A 57 4.68 6.74 1.03
CA VAL A 57 6.10 6.60 1.41
C VAL A 57 6.18 5.81 2.72
N ALA A 58 6.78 4.63 2.68
CA ALA A 58 6.89 3.74 3.82
C ALA A 58 8.09 2.77 3.69
N HIS A 59 8.13 1.75 4.54
CA HIS A 59 9.21 0.76 4.58
C HIS A 59 8.95 -0.42 3.62
N GLY A 60 10.01 -1.06 3.10
CA GLY A 60 9.89 -2.10 2.09
C GLY A 60 9.05 -3.33 2.49
N HIS A 61 9.03 -3.71 3.77
CA HIS A 61 8.18 -4.82 4.24
C HIS A 61 6.68 -4.48 4.17
N ILE A 62 6.30 -3.27 4.59
CA ILE A 62 4.89 -2.87 4.59
C ILE A 62 4.39 -2.55 3.19
N LEU A 63 5.24 -2.00 2.31
CA LEU A 63 4.88 -1.75 0.91
C LEU A 63 4.64 -3.04 0.12
N ARG A 64 5.44 -4.08 0.35
CA ARG A 64 5.19 -5.40 -0.24
C ARG A 64 3.89 -6.01 0.26
N ALA A 65 3.61 -5.91 1.55
CA ALA A 65 2.35 -6.35 2.11
C ALA A 65 1.16 -5.56 1.55
N LEU A 66 1.30 -4.24 1.37
CA LEU A 66 0.31 -3.39 0.73
C LEU A 66 0.03 -3.84 -0.70
N ALA A 67 1.07 -4.12 -1.50
CA ALA A 67 0.90 -4.62 -2.86
C ALA A 67 0.16 -5.97 -2.92
N MET A 68 0.45 -6.90 -1.99
CA MET A 68 -0.30 -8.17 -1.88
C MET A 68 -1.77 -7.93 -1.55
N ARG A 69 -2.04 -7.10 -0.53
CA ARG A 69 -3.42 -6.77 -0.12
C ARG A 69 -4.17 -5.98 -1.19
N TRP A 70 -3.48 -5.16 -1.99
CA TRP A 70 -4.08 -4.41 -3.09
C TRP A 70 -4.83 -5.32 -4.07
N VAL A 71 -4.20 -6.44 -4.46
CA VAL A 71 -4.76 -7.46 -5.35
C VAL A 71 -5.48 -8.59 -4.60
N GLY A 72 -5.86 -8.37 -3.34
CA GLY A 72 -6.65 -9.31 -2.55
C GLY A 72 -5.93 -10.59 -2.11
N LYS A 73 -4.59 -10.65 -2.19
CA LYS A 73 -3.82 -11.83 -1.76
C LYS A 73 -3.59 -11.85 -0.25
N SER A 74 -3.58 -13.03 0.35
CA SER A 74 -3.29 -13.22 1.78
C SER A 74 -1.82 -12.95 2.09
N LEU A 75 -1.53 -12.41 3.28
CA LEU A 75 -0.15 -12.29 3.76
C LEU A 75 0.42 -13.62 4.29
N GLN A 76 -0.42 -14.64 4.46
CA GLN A 76 -0.02 -15.94 5.02
C GLN A 76 0.82 -16.79 4.06
N ASP A 77 0.74 -16.51 2.74
CA ASP A 77 1.39 -17.31 1.70
C ASP A 77 2.89 -16.98 1.50
N GLY A 78 3.46 -16.09 2.33
CA GLY A 78 4.86 -15.65 2.22
C GLY A 78 5.10 -14.62 1.10
N PRO A 79 6.33 -14.07 0.97
CA PRO A 79 6.58 -12.92 0.11
C PRO A 79 6.55 -13.30 -1.37
N ALA A 80 5.51 -12.86 -2.09
CA ALA A 80 5.40 -12.99 -3.54
C ALA A 80 6.18 -11.92 -4.32
N PHE A 81 6.59 -10.83 -3.64
CA PHE A 81 7.14 -9.63 -4.29
C PHE A 81 8.50 -9.22 -3.73
N LEU A 82 9.36 -8.69 -4.61
CA LEU A 82 10.60 -8.01 -4.29
C LEU A 82 10.42 -6.50 -4.47
N LEU A 83 10.94 -5.71 -3.55
CA LEU A 83 10.98 -4.25 -3.64
C LEU A 83 12.32 -3.77 -3.09
N GLU A 84 13.14 -3.20 -3.96
CA GLU A 84 14.47 -2.68 -3.61
C GLU A 84 14.37 -1.39 -2.79
N ALA A 85 15.44 -1.06 -2.06
CA ALA A 85 15.54 0.22 -1.37
C ALA A 85 15.48 1.38 -2.39
N GLY A 86 14.58 2.34 -2.15
CA GLY A 86 14.31 3.42 -3.11
C GLY A 86 13.50 2.99 -4.35
N GLY A 87 13.07 1.73 -4.42
CA GLY A 87 12.18 1.24 -5.47
C GLY A 87 10.80 1.86 -5.39
N VAL A 88 10.21 2.12 -6.56
CA VAL A 88 8.85 2.65 -6.72
C VAL A 88 8.02 1.61 -7.45
N GLY A 89 6.78 1.43 -7.01
CA GLY A 89 5.77 0.59 -7.66
C GLY A 89 4.45 1.34 -7.78
N THR A 90 3.69 1.02 -8.83
CA THR A 90 2.39 1.66 -9.09
C THR A 90 1.28 0.64 -8.91
N LEU A 91 0.31 0.98 -8.05
CA LEU A 91 -0.89 0.19 -7.79
C LEU A 91 -2.07 0.87 -8.49
N SER A 92 -2.80 0.13 -9.32
CA SER A 92 -3.87 0.68 -10.18
C SER A 92 -5.02 -0.33 -10.32
N TYR A 93 -5.79 -0.21 -11.41
CA TYR A 93 -6.98 -0.99 -11.71
C TYR A 93 -7.02 -1.36 -13.19
N GLU A 94 -7.60 -2.51 -13.51
CA GLU A 94 -8.00 -2.84 -14.88
C GLU A 94 -9.34 -2.18 -15.24
N HIS A 95 -9.54 -1.94 -16.53
CA HIS A 95 -10.80 -1.44 -17.11
C HIS A 95 -11.42 -0.21 -16.42
N TYR A 96 -10.61 0.62 -15.77
CA TYR A 96 -11.08 1.77 -15.00
C TYR A 96 -12.13 1.39 -13.93
N ASN A 97 -11.95 0.21 -13.31
CA ASN A 97 -12.90 -0.40 -12.37
C ASN A 97 -12.25 -0.66 -11.00
N LEU A 98 -12.79 -0.06 -9.93
CA LEU A 98 -12.28 -0.24 -8.56
C LEU A 98 -12.32 -1.70 -8.05
N GLU A 99 -13.19 -2.53 -8.64
CA GLU A 99 -13.34 -3.94 -8.28
C GLU A 99 -12.28 -4.84 -8.94
N GLU A 100 -11.49 -4.30 -9.86
CA GLU A 100 -10.43 -5.02 -10.58
C GLU A 100 -9.05 -4.43 -10.28
N PRO A 101 -8.55 -4.54 -9.03
CA PRO A 101 -7.25 -3.99 -8.67
C PRO A 101 -6.10 -4.74 -9.35
N ALA A 102 -5.11 -3.97 -9.81
CA ALA A 102 -3.95 -4.47 -10.51
C ALA A 102 -2.65 -3.80 -10.04
N ILE A 103 -1.53 -4.47 -10.29
CA ILE A 103 -0.20 -3.90 -10.10
C ILE A 103 0.34 -3.59 -11.49
N LEU A 104 0.72 -2.34 -11.73
CA LEU A 104 1.28 -1.94 -13.00
C LEU A 104 2.75 -2.38 -13.07
N LEU A 105 3.06 -3.33 -13.95
CA LEU A 105 4.41 -3.84 -14.16
C LEU A 105 5.04 -3.14 -15.36
N GLY A 106 6.26 -2.60 -15.20
CA GLY A 106 7.05 -2.07 -16.32
C GLY A 106 7.02 -0.54 -16.50
N SER A 107 6.39 0.22 -15.61
CA SER A 107 6.62 1.67 -15.51
C SER A 107 7.04 2.03 -14.08
N ALA A 108 8.11 2.83 -13.95
CA ALA A 108 8.59 3.24 -12.64
C ALA A 108 7.64 4.22 -11.95
N PHE A 109 6.93 5.02 -12.75
CA PHE A 109 5.94 6.03 -12.37
C PHE A 109 5.63 6.80 -13.65
N ALA A 110 4.36 6.98 -14.03
CA ALA A 110 3.99 7.86 -15.12
C ALA A 110 2.95 8.85 -14.60
N VAL A 111 3.35 10.11 -14.41
CA VAL A 111 2.42 11.20 -14.18
C VAL A 111 2.09 11.78 -15.54
N HIS A 112 0.82 11.74 -15.90
CA HIS A 112 0.36 12.54 -17.02
C HIS A 112 0.44 14.01 -16.61
N VAL A 113 1.50 14.70 -17.07
CA VAL A 113 1.60 16.15 -16.96
C VAL A 113 0.70 16.71 -18.07
N PRO A 114 -0.37 17.46 -17.76
CA PRO A 114 -1.19 18.08 -18.79
C PRO A 114 -0.32 19.01 -19.63
N GLU A 115 -0.40 18.90 -20.96
CA GLU A 115 0.17 19.93 -21.83
C GLU A 115 -0.59 21.24 -21.56
N GLY A 116 0.16 22.28 -21.19
CA GLY A 116 -0.37 23.59 -20.84
C GLY A 116 -0.94 24.36 -22.02
#